data_AF-A0A950Q764-F1
#
_entry.id   AF-A0A950Q764-F1
#
_cell.length_a   1.000
_cell.length_b   1.000
_cell.length_c   1.000
_cell.angle_alpha   90.00
_cell.angle_beta   90.00
_cell.angle_gamma   90.00
#
_symmetry.space_group_name_H-M   'P 1'
#
loop_
_entity.id
_entity.type
_entity.pdbx_description
1 polymer ?
#
loop_
_entity_poly.entity_id
_entity_poly.type
_entity_poly.pdbx_seq_one_letter_code
_entity_poly.pdbx_strand_id
1 'polypeptide(L)'
;MMQVLVALARANGAVLSRDELIRQCWGGRIVGDDAINRCVSKVRQLADLGGKAFEIETIPRVGYRLRRTGTCATLPETRQNVRQEQVAT
;
A
#
# COMPACT_ATOMS: atom_id res chain seq x y z
N MET A 1 11.16 -9.46 -4.15
CA MET A 1 11.05 -8.20 -3.35
C MET A 1 10.16 -7.15 -4.00
N MET A 2 10.39 -6.74 -5.25
CA MET A 2 9.55 -5.72 -5.91
C MET A 2 8.06 -6.10 -5.97
N GLN A 3 7.74 -7.37 -6.20
CA GLN A 3 6.35 -7.84 -6.20
C GLN A 3 5.61 -7.56 -4.89
N VAL A 4 6.28 -7.69 -3.73
CA VAL A 4 5.68 -7.41 -2.41
C VAL A 4 5.32 -5.95 -2.27
N LEU A 5 6.23 -5.06 -2.68
CA LEU A 5 5.97 -3.63 -2.68
C LEU A 5 4.82 -3.27 -3.63
N VAL A 6 4.79 -3.85 -4.83
CA VAL A 6 3.71 -3.61 -5.81
C VAL A 6 2.37 -4.13 -5.29
N ALA A 7 2.32 -5.32 -4.69
CA ALA A 7 1.10 -5.88 -4.10
C ALA A 7 0.55 -4.96 -2.99
N LEU A 8 1.41 -4.54 -2.06
CA LEU A 8 1.04 -3.64 -0.97
C LEU A 8 0.66 -2.23 -1.46
N ALA A 9 1.32 -1.73 -2.50
CA ALA A 9 0.99 -0.45 -3.12
C ALA A 9 -0.37 -0.51 -3.84
N ARG A 10 -0.65 -1.61 -4.55
CA ARG A 10 -1.96 -1.86 -5.21
C ARG A 10 -3.08 -2.02 -4.20
N ALA A 11 -2.80 -2.56 -3.02
CA ALA A 11 -3.76 -2.65 -1.92
C ALA A 11 -4.19 -1.27 -1.39
N ASN A 12 -3.46 -0.19 -1.73
CA ASN A 12 -3.82 1.20 -1.43
C ASN A 12 -4.25 1.45 0.03
N GLY A 13 -3.51 0.88 0.98
CA GLY A 13 -3.81 0.99 2.42
C GLY A 13 -4.66 -0.15 2.99
N ALA A 14 -5.14 -1.08 2.18
CA ALA A 14 -5.74 -2.32 2.66
C ALA A 14 -4.67 -3.25 3.28
N VAL A 15 -5.13 -4.11 4.19
CA VAL A 15 -4.29 -5.08 4.87
C VAL A 15 -4.20 -6.34 4.00
N LEU A 16 -2.98 -6.72 3.62
CA LEU A 16 -2.72 -7.99 2.94
C LEU A 16 -2.26 -9.03 3.96
N SER A 17 -2.99 -10.14 4.04
CA SER A 17 -2.60 -11.29 4.84
C SER A 17 -1.37 -11.98 4.29
N ARG A 18 -0.73 -12.81 5.12
CA ARG A 18 0.48 -13.54 4.74
C ARG A 18 0.20 -14.47 3.55
N ASP A 19 -0.92 -15.20 3.58
CA ASP A 19 -1.37 -16.07 2.50
C ASP A 19 -1.64 -15.30 1.20
N GLU A 20 -2.21 -14.10 1.32
CA GLU A 20 -2.49 -13.25 0.15
C GLU A 20 -1.19 -12.73 -0.48
N LEU A 21 -0.20 -12.36 0.34
CA LEU A 21 1.13 -12.02 -0.15
C LEU A 21 1.82 -13.21 -0.83
N ILE A 22 1.73 -14.41 -0.24
CA ILE A 22 2.25 -15.64 -0.84
C ILE A 22 1.59 -15.91 -2.20
N ARG A 23 0.26 -15.79 -2.27
CA ARG A 23 -0.52 -15.98 -3.48
C ARG A 23 -0.14 -14.97 -4.57
N GLN A 24 -0.10 -13.67 -4.24
CA GLN A 24 0.15 -12.62 -5.22
C GLN A 24 1.62 -12.52 -5.67
N CYS A 25 2.58 -12.74 -4.76
CA CYS A 25 3.99 -12.50 -5.07
C CYS A 25 4.73 -13.78 -5.46
N TRP A 26 4.31 -14.94 -4.95
CA TRP A 26 4.97 -16.23 -5.19
C TRP A 26 4.08 -17.25 -5.90
N GLY A 27 2.88 -16.85 -6.34
CA GLY A 27 1.99 -17.72 -7.12
C GLY A 27 1.51 -18.94 -6.34
N GLY A 28 1.42 -18.85 -5.02
CA GLY A 28 1.01 -19.98 -4.16
C GLY A 28 2.11 -21.00 -3.85
N ARG A 29 3.38 -20.70 -4.18
CA ARG A 29 4.51 -21.52 -3.69
C ARG A 29 4.59 -21.41 -2.16
N ILE A 30 4.95 -22.51 -1.52
CA ILE A 30 5.22 -22.53 -0.07
C ILE A 30 6.48 -21.69 0.19
N VAL A 31 6.31 -20.57 0.86
CA VAL A 31 7.40 -19.68 1.26
C VAL A 31 7.43 -19.61 2.78
N GLY A 32 8.61 -19.82 3.37
CA GLY A 32 8.80 -19.67 4.81
C GLY A 32 8.57 -18.23 5.27
N ASP A 33 8.12 -18.08 6.51
CA ASP A 33 7.92 -16.77 7.15
C ASP A 33 9.19 -15.92 7.16
N ASP A 34 10.37 -16.53 7.29
CA ASP A 34 11.68 -15.87 7.17
C ASP A 34 11.85 -15.11 5.85
N ALA A 35 11.39 -15.68 4.73
CA ALA A 35 11.52 -15.07 3.42
C ALA A 35 10.61 -13.83 3.29
N ILE A 36 9.41 -13.91 3.87
CA ILE A 36 8.47 -12.79 3.92
C ILE A 36 9.04 -11.69 4.81
N ASN A 37 9.53 -12.04 5.99
CA ASN A 37 10.18 -11.10 6.90
C ASN A 37 11.39 -10.42 6.23
N ARG A 38 12.26 -11.16 5.52
CA ARG A 38 13.36 -10.59 4.75
C ARG A 38 12.88 -9.61 3.68
N CYS A 39 11.84 -9.97 2.94
CA CYS A 39 11.27 -9.09 1.91
C CYS A 39 10.72 -7.81 2.53
N VAL A 40 9.94 -7.92 3.61
CA VAL A 40 9.36 -6.78 4.31
C VAL A 40 10.46 -5.88 4.89
N SER A 41 11.50 -6.44 5.50
CA SER A 41 12.65 -5.68 5.98
C SER A 41 13.36 -4.93 4.86
N LYS A 42 13.55 -5.55 3.69
CA LYS A 42 14.13 -4.88 2.51
C LYS A 42 13.25 -3.73 2.02
N VAL A 43 11.93 -3.92 2.00
CA VAL A 43 10.98 -2.87 1.62
C VAL A 43 11.00 -1.71 2.62
N ARG A 44 11.13 -1.98 3.92
CA ARG A 44 11.33 -0.93 4.94
C ARG A 44 12.61 -0.14 4.74
N GLN A 45 13.71 -0.80 4.36
CA GLN A 45 14.95 -0.10 4.01
C GLN A 45 14.77 0.81 2.79
N LEU A 46 14.03 0.36 1.77
CA LEU A 46 13.73 1.19 0.59
C LEU A 46 12.87 2.41 0.95
N ALA A 47 11.91 2.24 1.87
CA ALA A 47 11.10 3.34 2.38
C ALA A 47 11.94 4.41 3.08
N ASP A 48 12.94 3.98 3.87
CA ASP A 48 13.86 4.88 4.57
C ASP A 48 14.76 5.65 3.60
N LEU A 49 15.34 4.95 2.61
CA LEU A 49 16.12 5.56 1.53
C LEU A 49 15.30 6.55 0.69
N GLY A 50 14.01 6.30 0.52
CA GLY A 50 13.06 7.16 -0.19
C GLY A 50 12.52 8.33 0.63
N GLY A 51 13.16 8.69 1.75
CA GLY A 51 12.75 9.82 2.58
C GLY A 51 11.41 9.62 3.29
N LYS A 52 11.09 8.37 3.67
CA LYS A 52 9.84 7.99 4.37
C LYS A 52 8.56 8.30 3.59
N ALA A 53 8.59 8.27 2.25
CA ALA A 53 7.40 8.46 1.43
C ALA A 53 6.24 7.50 1.77
N PHE A 54 6.56 6.30 2.23
CA PHE A 54 5.61 5.30 2.72
C PHE A 54 6.18 4.51 3.89
N GLU A 55 5.33 3.82 4.64
CA GLU A 55 5.64 3.02 5.81
C GLU A 55 4.94 1.66 5.70
N ILE A 56 5.60 0.59 6.13
CA ILE A 56 5.03 -0.76 6.18
C ILE A 56 4.73 -1.14 7.63
N GLU A 57 3.44 -1.17 7.94
CA GLU A 57 2.90 -1.56 9.23
C GLU A 57 2.64 -3.07 9.27
N THR A 58 3.03 -3.71 10.37
CA THR A 58 2.75 -5.12 10.62
C THR A 58 1.61 -5.21 11.60
N ILE A 59 0.48 -5.77 11.16
CA ILE A 59 -0.67 -6.01 12.01
C ILE A 59 -0.57 -7.46 12.51
N PRO A 60 -0.30 -7.67 13.82
CA PRO A 60 -0.12 -9.01 14.35
C PRO A 60 -1.37 -9.85 14.08
N ARG A 61 -1.16 -11.10 13.66
CA ARG A 61 -2.21 -12.08 13.32
C ARG A 61 -3.10 -11.74 12.11
N VAL A 62 -2.92 -10.59 11.47
CA VAL A 62 -3.72 -10.21 10.28
C VAL A 62 -2.86 -10.15 9.02
N GLY A 63 -1.72 -9.44 9.06
CA GLY A 63 -0.87 -9.27 7.89
C GLY A 63 -0.07 -7.97 7.87
N TYR A 64 0.07 -7.39 6.68
CA TYR A 64 0.89 -6.22 6.42
C TYR A 64 0.08 -5.16 5.68
N ARG A 65 0.31 -3.89 6.05
CA ARG A 65 -0.33 -2.73 5.44
C ARG A 65 0.73 -1.72 5.01
N LEU A 66 0.56 -1.14 3.82
CA LEU A 66 1.36 0.00 3.39
C LEU A 66 0.58 1.28 3.66
N ARG A 67 1.16 2.19 4.44
CA ARG A 67 0.64 3.55 4.66
C ARG A 67 1.53 4.54 3.93
N ARG A 68 0.94 5.50 3.24
CA ARG A 68 1.69 6.62 2.65
C ARG A 68 1.90 7.66 3.75
N THR A 69 3.16 7.91 4.10
CA THR A 69 3.56 8.91 5.12
C THR A 69 3.97 10.23 4.48
N GLY A 70 4.30 10.22 3.19
CA GLY A 70 4.50 11.44 2.45
C GLY A 70 3.21 12.23 2.43
N THR A 71 3.27 13.46 2.94
CA THR A 71 2.33 14.52 2.58
C THR A 71 2.34 14.57 1.06
N CYS A 72 1.40 13.87 0.42
CA CYS A 72 0.94 14.32 -0.87
C CYS A 72 0.50 15.74 -0.58
N ALA A 73 1.25 16.74 -1.07
CA ALA A 73 0.71 18.08 -1.15
C ALA A 73 -0.59 17.91 -1.92
N THR A 74 -1.70 17.87 -1.18
CA THR A 74 -3.03 17.99 -1.72
C THR A 74 -2.98 19.32 -2.43
N LEU A 75 -2.81 19.31 -3.76
CA LEU A 75 -3.21 20.46 -4.54
C LEU A 75 -4.62 20.77 -4.08
N PRO A 76 -4.92 22.00 -3.66
CA PRO A 76 -6.23 22.34 -3.13
C PRO A 76 -7.26 21.85 -4.15
N GLU A 77 -8.07 20.89 -3.74
CA GLU A 77 -9.21 20.41 -4.51
C GLU A 77 -9.99 21.66 -4.91
N THR A 78 -9.88 22.02 -6.19
CA THR A 78 -10.61 23.14 -6.73
C THR A 78 -12.07 22.76 -6.58
N ARG A 79 -12.77 23.45 -5.67
CA ARG A 79 -14.20 23.33 -5.46
C ARG A 79 -14.89 23.44 -6.82
N GLN A 80 -15.25 22.31 -7.40
CA GLN A 80 -16.13 22.26 -8.55
C GLN A 80 -17.56 22.38 -8.02
N ASN A 81 -17.86 23.57 -7.50
CA ASN A 81 -19.22 24.03 -7.25
C ASN A 81 -19.79 24.47 -8.61
N VAL A 82 -20.21 23.49 -9.42
CA VAL A 82 -21.04 23.80 -10.60
C VAL A 82 -22.42 24.12 -10.06
N ARG A 83 -22.66 25.43 -9.95
CA ARG A 83 -23.98 26.05 -9.86
C ARG A 83 -24.95 25.35 -10.81
N GLN A 84 -26.13 25.04 -10.28
CA GLN A 84 -27.44 25.25 -10.91
C GLN A 84 -27.44 25.39 -12.43
N GLU A 85 -28.11 24.48 -13.12
CA GLU A 85 -29.01 24.93 -14.18
C GLU A 85 -30.32 24.14 -14.12
N GLN A 86 -31.40 24.90 -14.00
CA GLN A 86 -32.78 24.48 -13.99
C GLN A 86 -33.15 23.86 -15.33
N VAL A 87 -34.00 22.83 -15.34
CA VAL A 87 -34.91 22.63 -16.47
C VAL A 87 -36.29 22.34 -15.91
N ALA A 88 -37.12 23.37 -15.96
CA ALA A 88 -38.56 23.25 -16.01
C ALA A 88 -38.95 22.51 -17.29
N THR A 89 -39.87 21.56 -17.20
CA THR A 89 -40.97 21.31 -18.15
C THR A 89 -41.95 20.36 -17.48
#